data_AF-A0A7H4P8J8-F1
#
_entry.id   AF-A0A7H4P8J8-F1
#
_cell.length_a   1.000
_cell.length_b   1.000
_cell.length_c   1.000
_cell.angle_alpha   90.00
_cell.angle_beta   90.00
_cell.angle_gamma   90.00
#
_symmetry.space_group_name_H-M   'P 1'
#
loop_
_entity.id
_entity.type
_entity.pdbx_description
1 polymer ?
#
loop_
_entity_poly.entity_id
_entity_poly.type
_entity_poly.pdbx_seq_one_letter_code
_entity_poly.pdbx_strand_id
1 'polypeptide(L)'
;MMTQAGKNSVLPSSLIKFNVRDAGTLIGLLIIIVTFSFLSPVFLTLPNLLNVLQQSSINALIALGMTLVIISGGIDLSVGPTAAMSAVFGAALMVAGIPVPLAVVLTLCVGAACGLFSGTLIAWAGLQPFIVTLGGLSLFRAIALIFTGGNPVFGIPATFRDIINSFMVWRAHADCYCGDRGADIMDGDEQNPARGIYSGDWRQ
;
A
#
# COMPACT_ATOMS: atom_id res chain seq x y z
N MET A 1 36.36 -58.73 24.24
CA MET A 1 35.11 -58.72 25.01
C MET A 1 34.32 -57.49 24.55
N MET A 2 33.24 -57.70 23.82
CA MET A 2 32.45 -56.67 23.15
C MET A 2 31.67 -55.82 24.17
N THR A 3 31.72 -54.49 24.07
CA THR A 3 30.74 -53.60 24.69
C THR A 3 29.95 -52.95 23.55
N GLN A 4 28.75 -53.46 23.29
CA GLN A 4 27.86 -52.92 22.27
C GLN A 4 27.19 -51.64 22.78
N ALA A 5 27.54 -50.56 22.09
CA ALA A 5 26.85 -49.28 21.88
C ALA A 5 25.46 -49.11 22.52
N GLY A 6 25.38 -48.16 23.45
CA GLY A 6 24.14 -47.57 23.93
C GLY A 6 23.37 -46.90 22.79
N LYS A 7 22.17 -47.40 22.53
CA LYS A 7 21.23 -46.90 21.53
C LYS A 7 20.39 -45.78 22.14
N ASN A 8 20.98 -44.61 22.37
CA ASN A 8 20.26 -43.42 22.84
C ASN A 8 20.28 -42.34 21.76
N SER A 9 19.50 -42.56 20.69
CA SER A 9 19.14 -41.50 19.75
C SER A 9 18.15 -40.55 20.43
N VAL A 10 18.68 -39.58 21.19
CA VAL A 10 17.93 -38.45 21.73
C VAL A 10 17.70 -37.47 20.58
N LEU A 11 16.76 -37.79 19.69
CA LEU A 11 16.25 -36.80 18.75
C LEU A 11 14.97 -36.21 19.37
N PRO A 12 14.94 -34.92 19.74
CA PRO A 12 13.73 -34.30 20.26
C PRO A 12 12.69 -34.21 19.15
N SER A 13 11.75 -35.16 19.14
CA SER A 13 10.60 -35.19 18.24
C SER A 13 9.47 -34.27 18.76
N SER A 14 9.76 -32.99 18.94
CA SER A 14 8.70 -32.00 19.17
C SER A 14 9.15 -30.59 18.77
N LEU A 15 9.23 -30.33 17.47
CA LEU A 15 9.57 -28.99 16.99
C LEU A 15 8.43 -28.20 16.37
N ILE A 16 7.25 -28.78 16.11
CA ILE A 16 6.06 -27.96 15.80
C ILE A 16 4.79 -28.64 16.32
N LYS A 17 4.30 -28.21 17.50
CA LYS A 17 2.90 -28.44 17.86
C LYS A 17 2.09 -27.36 17.15
N PHE A 18 1.58 -27.66 15.96
CA PHE A 18 0.61 -26.80 15.28
C PHE A 18 -0.69 -26.82 16.09
N ASN A 19 -0.88 -25.79 16.91
CA ASN A 19 -2.14 -25.59 17.59
C ASN A 19 -3.13 -25.04 16.56
N VAL A 20 -4.24 -25.74 16.33
CA VAL A 20 -5.29 -25.32 15.36
C VAL A 20 -5.83 -23.91 15.68
N ARG A 21 -5.64 -23.48 16.94
CA ARG A 21 -5.99 -22.15 17.45
C ARG A 21 -5.05 -21.05 16.97
N ASP A 22 -3.77 -21.35 16.76
CA ASP A 22 -2.77 -20.41 16.25
C ASP A 22 -2.83 -20.31 14.71
N ALA A 23 -3.30 -21.37 14.06
CA ALA A 23 -3.52 -21.42 12.61
C ALA A 23 -4.88 -20.85 12.16
N GLY A 24 -5.73 -20.39 13.08
CA GLY A 24 -7.12 -19.99 12.78
C GLY A 24 -7.23 -18.88 11.72
N THR A 25 -6.32 -17.89 11.77
CA THR A 25 -6.27 -16.81 10.76
C THR A 25 -5.84 -17.32 9.39
N LEU A 26 -4.85 -18.23 9.34
CA LEU A 26 -4.38 -18.83 8.09
C LEU A 26 -5.46 -19.76 7.47
N ILE A 27 -6.14 -20.55 8.30
CA ILE A 27 -7.25 -21.40 7.89
C ILE A 27 -8.41 -20.53 7.36
N GLY A 28 -8.76 -19.45 8.06
CA GLY A 28 -9.77 -18.49 7.62
C GLY A 28 -9.41 -17.84 6.28
N LEU A 29 -8.15 -17.44 6.09
CA LEU A 29 -7.65 -16.91 4.82
C LEU A 29 -7.82 -17.91 3.68
N LEU A 30 -7.43 -19.18 3.88
CA LEU A 30 -7.57 -20.24 2.87
C LEU A 30 -9.03 -20.47 2.49
N ILE A 31 -9.93 -20.53 3.47
CA ILE A 31 -11.38 -20.70 3.22
C ILE A 31 -11.92 -19.55 2.36
N ILE A 32 -11.55 -18.31 2.67
CA ILE A 32 -11.97 -17.13 1.91
C ILE A 32 -11.43 -17.21 0.47
N ILE A 33 -10.14 -17.52 0.29
CA ILE A 33 -9.53 -17.61 -1.05
C ILE A 33 -10.24 -18.65 -1.92
N VAL A 34 -10.47 -19.86 -1.38
CA VAL A 34 -11.15 -20.93 -2.10
C VAL A 34 -12.58 -20.52 -2.46
N THR A 35 -13.32 -19.95 -1.51
CA THR A 35 -14.70 -19.52 -1.73
C THR A 35 -14.79 -18.45 -2.83
N PHE A 36 -14.00 -17.37 -2.74
CA PHE A 36 -14.05 -16.29 -3.72
C PHE A 36 -13.47 -16.69 -5.09
N SER A 37 -12.57 -17.68 -5.12
CA SER A 37 -12.09 -18.26 -6.38
C SER A 37 -13.20 -18.94 -7.18
N PHE A 38 -14.20 -19.54 -6.52
CA PHE A 38 -15.35 -20.14 -7.21
C PHE A 38 -16.47 -19.14 -7.48
N LEU A 39 -16.67 -18.16 -6.60
CA LEU A 39 -17.75 -17.17 -6.73
C LEU A 39 -17.46 -16.08 -7.78
N SER A 40 -16.19 -15.73 -8.00
CA SER A 40 -15.82 -14.66 -8.94
C SER A 40 -14.66 -15.06 -9.84
N PRO A 41 -14.84 -15.12 -11.18
CA PRO A 41 -13.76 -15.41 -12.10
C PRO A 41 -12.68 -14.30 -12.11
N VAL A 42 -13.02 -13.11 -11.62
CA VAL A 42 -12.09 -11.96 -11.55
C VAL A 42 -11.18 -12.04 -10.32
N PHE A 43 -11.52 -12.84 -9.29
CA PHE A 43 -10.81 -12.85 -8.01
C PHE A 43 -9.33 -13.24 -8.12
N LEU A 44 -9.02 -14.30 -8.87
CA LEU A 44 -7.63 -14.75 -9.08
C LEU A 44 -6.93 -14.08 -10.27
N THR A 45 -7.53 -13.05 -10.87
CA THR A 45 -6.86 -12.30 -11.94
C THR A 45 -5.67 -11.51 -11.39
N LEU A 46 -4.59 -11.42 -12.17
CA LEU A 46 -3.38 -10.71 -11.77
C LEU A 46 -3.66 -9.24 -11.34
N PRO A 47 -4.50 -8.45 -12.04
CA PRO A 47 -4.83 -7.10 -11.60
C PRO A 47 -5.52 -7.05 -10.24
N ASN A 48 -6.46 -7.98 -9.97
CA ASN A 48 -7.13 -8.03 -8.66
C ASN A 48 -6.16 -8.43 -7.55
N LEU A 49 -5.31 -9.44 -7.80
CA LEU A 49 -4.33 -9.87 -6.81
C LEU A 49 -3.32 -8.77 -6.49
N LEU A 50 -2.84 -8.04 -7.51
CA LEU A 50 -1.95 -6.87 -7.31
C LEU A 50 -2.65 -5.76 -6.53
N ASN A 51 -3.95 -5.51 -6.75
CA ASN A 51 -4.70 -4.53 -5.98
C ASN A 51 -4.85 -4.94 -4.51
N VAL A 52 -5.18 -6.21 -4.24
CA VAL A 52 -5.27 -6.74 -2.87
C VAL A 52 -3.92 -6.66 -2.17
N LEU A 53 -2.83 -7.03 -2.85
CA LEU A 53 -1.48 -6.95 -2.31
C LEU A 53 -1.08 -5.50 -2.01
N GLN A 54 -1.32 -4.56 -2.92
CA GLN A 54 -1.02 -3.14 -2.70
C GLN A 54 -1.78 -2.56 -1.50
N GLN A 55 -3.08 -2.82 -1.38
CA GLN A 55 -3.87 -2.38 -0.21
C GLN A 55 -3.38 -3.02 1.10
N SER A 56 -3.04 -4.31 1.04
CA SER A 56 -2.51 -5.04 2.20
C SER A 56 -1.13 -4.53 2.62
N SER A 57 -0.26 -4.18 1.67
CA SER A 57 1.07 -3.61 1.94
C SER A 57 1.00 -2.29 2.69
N ILE A 58 0.04 -1.42 2.34
CA ILE A 58 -0.17 -0.14 3.06
C ILE A 58 -0.55 -0.41 4.52
N ASN A 59 -1.52 -1.30 4.75
CA ASN A 59 -1.94 -1.66 6.10
C ASN A 59 -0.84 -2.36 6.90
N ALA A 60 -0.04 -3.22 6.25
CA ALA A 60 1.11 -3.88 6.88
C ALA A 60 2.17 -2.87 7.32
N LEU A 61 2.51 -1.87 6.49
CA LEU A 61 3.43 -0.80 6.84
C LEU A 61 2.93 0.03 8.03
N ILE A 62 1.65 0.39 8.05
CA ILE A 62 1.05 1.09 9.19
C ILE A 62 1.10 0.21 10.45
N ALA A 63 0.74 -1.07 10.33
CA ALA A 63 0.78 -2.02 11.44
C ALA A 63 2.19 -2.18 12.02
N LEU A 64 3.23 -2.20 11.17
CA LEU A 64 4.63 -2.22 11.62
C LEU A 64 4.96 -0.98 12.47
N GLY A 65 4.56 0.21 12.05
CA GLY A 65 4.73 1.43 12.85
C GLY A 65 3.97 1.36 14.18
N MET A 66 2.74 0.84 14.15
CA MET A 66 1.91 0.64 15.33
C MET A 66 2.50 -0.35 16.35
N THR A 67 3.31 -1.32 15.92
CA THR A 67 3.96 -2.25 16.87
C THR A 67 4.84 -1.51 17.88
N LEU A 68 5.56 -0.46 17.46
CA LEU A 68 6.40 0.33 18.34
C LEU A 68 5.56 1.05 19.42
N VAL A 69 4.38 1.54 19.04
CA VAL A 69 3.44 2.18 19.96
C VAL A 69 2.89 1.17 20.98
N ILE A 70 2.51 -0.02 20.53
CA ILE A 70 1.95 -1.06 21.41
C ILE A 70 3.00 -1.55 22.40
N ILE A 71 4.24 -1.75 21.95
CA ILE A 71 5.35 -2.16 22.85
C ILE A 71 5.62 -1.09 23.91
N SER A 72 5.42 0.19 23.60
CA SER A 72 5.50 1.28 24.59
C SER A 72 4.33 1.32 25.60
N GLY A 73 3.35 0.41 25.48
CA GLY A 73 2.17 0.35 26.34
C GLY A 73 1.04 1.30 25.94
N GLY A 74 1.11 1.86 24.73
CA GLY A 74 0.11 2.79 24.19
C GLY A 74 -0.89 2.15 23.23
N ILE A 75 -1.93 2.92 22.88
CA ILE A 75 -2.87 2.63 21.80
C ILE A 75 -2.89 3.85 20.89
N ASP A 76 -2.63 3.66 19.60
CA ASP A 76 -2.71 4.72 18.61
C ASP A 76 -3.81 4.47 17.58
N LEU A 77 -4.91 5.19 17.77
CA LEU A 77 -6.07 5.20 16.87
C LEU A 77 -5.95 6.29 15.78
N SER A 78 -4.99 7.20 15.91
CA SER A 78 -4.86 8.40 15.08
C SER A 78 -4.01 8.18 13.82
N VAL A 79 -3.42 7.01 13.62
CA VAL A 79 -2.58 6.70 12.44
C VAL A 79 -3.30 6.81 11.11
N GLY A 80 -4.57 6.39 11.03
CA GLY A 80 -5.37 6.49 9.82
C GLY A 80 -5.58 7.93 9.37
N PRO A 81 -6.15 8.80 10.24
CA PRO A 81 -6.27 10.24 9.99
C PRO A 81 -4.94 10.94 9.73
N THR A 82 -3.87 10.55 10.42
CA THR A 82 -2.52 11.13 10.19
C THR A 82 -2.00 10.80 8.79
N ALA A 83 -2.15 9.54 8.35
CA ALA A 83 -1.79 9.13 6.99
C ALA A 83 -2.64 9.84 5.93
N ALA A 84 -3.95 9.96 6.16
CA ALA A 84 -4.85 10.68 5.27
C ALA A 84 -4.52 12.17 5.16
N MET A 85 -4.27 12.83 6.30
CA MET A 85 -3.87 14.24 6.34
C MET A 85 -2.55 14.45 5.60
N SER A 86 -1.54 13.62 5.89
CA SER A 86 -0.23 13.71 5.23
C SER A 86 -0.37 13.51 3.71
N ALA A 87 -1.15 12.51 3.27
CA ALA A 87 -1.39 12.25 1.85
C ALA A 87 -2.07 13.44 1.13
N VAL A 88 -3.05 14.07 1.78
CA VAL A 88 -3.73 15.26 1.25
C VAL A 88 -2.78 16.44 1.10
N PHE A 89 -1.95 16.72 2.12
CA PHE A 89 -0.95 17.77 2.05
C PHE A 89 0.08 17.50 0.95
N GLY A 90 0.55 16.25 0.84
CA GLY A 90 1.45 15.81 -0.24
C GLY A 90 0.84 15.98 -1.63
N ALA A 91 -0.43 15.59 -1.78
CA ALA A 91 -1.17 15.78 -3.03
C ALA A 91 -1.28 17.27 -3.39
N ALA A 92 -1.60 18.13 -2.43
CA ALA A 92 -1.69 19.57 -2.65
C ALA A 92 -0.33 20.20 -3.03
N LEU A 93 0.77 19.77 -2.40
CA LEU A 93 2.13 20.20 -2.77
C LEU A 93 2.47 19.81 -4.21
N MET A 94 2.13 18.58 -4.63
CA MET A 94 2.36 18.12 -6.00
C MET A 94 1.50 18.88 -7.01
N VAL A 95 0.24 19.18 -6.67
CA VAL A 95 -0.66 19.99 -7.52
C VAL A 95 -0.18 21.44 -7.61
N ALA A 96 0.44 21.97 -6.56
CA ALA A 96 1.09 23.28 -6.57
C ALA A 96 2.38 23.33 -7.41
N GLY A 97 2.79 22.22 -8.03
CA GLY A 97 3.94 22.15 -8.93
C GLY A 97 5.27 21.85 -8.25
N ILE A 98 5.27 21.47 -6.96
CA ILE A 98 6.49 21.05 -6.27
C ILE A 98 6.95 19.70 -6.85
N PRO A 99 8.26 19.53 -7.14
CA PRO A 99 8.77 18.30 -7.71
C PRO A 99 8.49 17.10 -6.79
N VAL A 100 8.09 15.98 -7.39
CA VAL A 100 7.63 14.77 -6.69
C VAL A 100 8.57 14.33 -5.55
N PRO A 101 9.91 14.25 -5.73
CA PRO A 101 10.80 13.84 -4.64
C PRO A 101 10.72 14.77 -3.41
N LEU A 102 10.63 16.09 -3.66
CA LEU A 102 10.54 17.08 -2.58
C LEU A 102 9.18 17.02 -1.89
N ALA A 103 8.10 16.85 -2.66
CA ALA A 103 6.75 16.68 -2.10
C ALA A 103 6.67 15.43 -1.18
N VAL A 104 7.32 14.33 -1.55
CA VAL A 104 7.40 13.12 -0.72
C VAL A 104 8.12 13.41 0.60
N VAL A 105 9.29 14.06 0.56
CA VAL A 105 10.04 14.41 1.78
C VAL A 105 9.22 15.31 2.70
N LEU A 106 8.59 16.35 2.15
CA LEU A 106 7.73 17.25 2.93
C LEU A 106 6.53 16.51 3.54
N THR A 107 5.95 15.57 2.80
CA THR A 107 4.84 14.73 3.30
C THR A 107 5.28 13.86 4.47
N LEU A 108 6.47 13.26 4.40
CA LEU A 108 7.04 12.50 5.51
C LEU A 108 7.30 13.38 6.74
N CYS A 109 7.78 14.61 6.53
CA CYS A 109 7.96 15.58 7.61
C CYS A 109 6.64 15.94 8.30
N VAL A 110 5.54 16.09 7.55
CA VAL A 110 4.20 16.34 8.13
C VAL A 110 3.77 15.16 9.01
N GLY A 111 3.90 13.92 8.52
CA GLY A 111 3.57 12.73 9.30
C GLY A 111 4.44 12.60 10.56
N ALA A 112 5.74 12.88 10.45
CA ALA A 112 6.66 12.89 11.58
C ALA A 112 6.30 13.97 12.61
N ALA A 113 5.90 15.17 12.16
CA ALA A 113 5.45 16.25 13.04
C ALA A 113 4.18 15.86 13.82
N CYS A 114 3.22 15.20 13.17
CA CYS A 114 2.03 14.66 13.84
C CYS A 114 2.39 13.58 14.88
N GLY A 115 3.30 12.66 14.53
CA GLY A 115 3.79 11.64 15.45
C GLY A 115 4.52 12.23 16.65
N LEU A 116 5.36 13.25 16.43
CA LEU A 116 6.04 14.00 17.49
C LEU A 116 5.04 14.73 18.38
N PHE A 117 4.01 15.36 17.81
CA PHE A 117 2.96 16.01 18.58
C PHE A 117 2.23 15.01 19.51
N SER A 118 1.76 13.89 18.98
CA SER A 118 1.09 12.86 19.79
C SER A 118 2.04 12.23 20.82
N GLY A 119 3.28 11.94 20.42
CA GLY A 119 4.29 11.33 21.27
C GLY A 119 4.75 12.24 22.42
N THR A 120 4.91 13.55 22.18
CA THR A 120 5.28 14.52 23.22
C THR A 120 4.16 14.72 24.24
N LEU A 121 2.90 14.76 23.81
CA LEU A 121 1.76 14.82 24.72
C LEU A 121 1.69 13.60 25.65
N ILE A 122 2.03 12.41 25.15
CA ILE A 122 2.06 11.19 25.95
C ILE A 122 3.28 11.19 26.89
N ALA A 123 4.47 11.44 26.35
CA ALA A 123 5.72 11.29 27.09
C ALA A 123 5.98 12.40 28.13
N TRP A 124 5.59 13.64 27.82
CA TRP A 124 5.88 14.81 28.67
C TRP A 124 4.66 15.33 29.41
N ALA A 125 3.49 15.39 28.77
CA ALA A 125 2.28 15.87 29.45
C ALA A 125 1.59 14.79 30.31
N GLY A 126 2.06 13.54 30.25
CA GLY A 126 1.55 12.43 31.07
C GLY A 126 0.11 12.04 30.74
N LEU A 127 -0.38 12.41 29.55
CA LEU A 127 -1.74 12.10 29.11
C LEU A 127 -1.85 10.62 28.71
N GLN A 128 -2.98 10.00 29.05
CA GLN A 128 -3.20 8.59 28.70
C GLN A 128 -3.27 8.43 27.16
N PRO A 129 -2.54 7.46 26.55
CA PRO A 129 -2.41 7.34 25.10
C PRO A 129 -3.75 7.29 24.36
N PHE A 130 -4.74 6.60 24.92
CA PHE A 130 -6.08 6.47 24.35
C PHE A 130 -6.78 7.83 24.16
N ILE A 131 -6.65 8.75 25.12
CA ILE A 131 -7.28 10.07 25.05
C ILE A 131 -6.61 10.92 23.99
N VAL A 132 -5.26 10.91 23.97
CA VAL A 132 -4.47 11.64 22.98
C VAL A 132 -4.78 11.15 21.57
N THR A 133 -4.89 9.84 21.35
CA THR A 133 -5.08 9.29 20.01
C THR A 133 -6.53 9.28 19.55
N LEU A 134 -7.52 9.17 20.45
CA LEU A 134 -8.92 9.47 20.10
C LEU A 134 -9.13 10.94 19.75
N GLY A 135 -8.54 11.85 20.54
CA GLY A 135 -8.59 13.29 20.25
C GLY A 135 -7.87 13.62 18.94
N GLY A 136 -6.68 13.03 18.74
CA GLY A 136 -5.88 13.13 17.52
C GLY A 136 -6.62 12.62 16.29
N LEU A 137 -7.37 11.52 16.41
CA LEU A 137 -8.20 11.00 15.32
C LEU A 137 -9.19 12.06 14.80
N SER A 138 -9.88 12.75 15.71
CA SER A 138 -10.82 13.82 15.35
C SER A 138 -10.10 15.07 14.84
N LEU A 139 -8.99 15.46 15.49
CA LEU A 139 -8.21 16.65 15.14
C LEU A 139 -7.61 16.56 13.74
N PHE A 140 -6.83 15.52 13.45
CA PHE A 140 -6.16 15.38 12.15
C PHE A 140 -7.17 15.17 11.02
N ARG A 141 -8.26 14.46 11.29
CA ARG A 141 -9.37 14.33 10.32
C ARG A 141 -10.02 15.69 10.05
N ALA A 142 -10.29 16.49 11.08
CA ALA A 142 -10.89 17.82 10.90
C ALA A 142 -9.96 18.75 10.11
N ILE A 143 -8.66 18.75 10.42
CA ILE A 143 -7.66 19.54 9.68
C ILE A 143 -7.64 19.13 8.21
N ALA A 144 -7.59 17.82 7.92
CA ALA A 144 -7.61 17.32 6.56
C ALA A 144 -8.88 17.75 5.80
N LEU A 145 -10.04 17.64 6.43
CA LEU A 145 -11.32 18.02 5.82
C LEU A 145 -11.45 19.53 5.59
N ILE A 146 -11.00 20.36 6.53
CA ILE A 146 -10.99 21.82 6.38
C ILE A 146 -10.05 22.21 5.24
N PHE A 147 -8.87 21.58 5.17
CA PHE A 147 -7.88 21.86 4.14
C PHE A 147 -8.37 21.53 2.74
N THR A 148 -9.10 20.43 2.56
CA THR A 148 -9.65 20.06 1.23
C THR A 148 -11.03 20.62 0.94
N GLY A 149 -11.66 21.29 1.92
CA GLY A 149 -13.08 21.62 1.86
C GLY A 149 -13.99 20.39 1.71
N GLY A 150 -13.53 19.22 2.18
CA GLY A 150 -14.21 17.93 2.02
C GLY A 150 -14.12 17.30 0.63
N ASN A 151 -13.41 17.91 -0.31
CA ASN A 151 -13.29 17.41 -1.68
C ASN A 151 -12.03 16.54 -1.87
N PRO A 152 -12.07 15.53 -2.76
CA PRO A 152 -10.85 14.82 -3.15
C PRO A 152 -9.90 15.75 -3.93
N VAL A 153 -8.60 15.60 -3.69
CA VAL A 153 -7.56 16.35 -4.42
C VAL A 153 -7.26 15.65 -5.75
N PHE A 154 -7.56 16.33 -6.87
CA PHE A 154 -7.28 15.87 -8.23
C PHE A 154 -6.03 16.56 -8.81
N GLY A 155 -5.52 16.04 -9.93
CA GLY A 155 -4.41 16.69 -10.66
C GLY A 155 -3.00 16.27 -10.22
N ILE A 156 -2.86 15.15 -9.49
CA ILE A 156 -1.55 14.61 -9.12
C ILE A 156 -0.78 14.17 -10.39
N PRO A 157 0.52 14.54 -10.55
CA PRO A 157 1.32 14.21 -11.72
C PRO A 157 1.35 12.71 -12.06
N ALA A 158 1.36 12.39 -13.36
CA ALA A 158 1.47 11.00 -13.84
C ALA A 158 2.75 10.33 -13.35
N THR A 159 3.86 11.08 -13.27
CA THR A 159 5.15 10.59 -12.74
C THR A 159 5.05 9.99 -11.34
N PHE A 160 4.23 10.55 -10.45
CA PHE A 160 4.01 9.96 -9.11
C PHE A 160 3.19 8.67 -9.20
N ARG A 161 2.18 8.63 -10.07
CA ARG A 161 1.37 7.42 -10.31
C ARG A 161 2.20 6.30 -10.93
N ASP A 162 3.13 6.62 -11.81
CA ASP A 162 3.99 5.65 -12.49
C ASP A 162 5.03 5.04 -11.53
N ILE A 163 5.53 5.84 -10.58
CA ILE A 163 6.39 5.35 -9.50
C ILE A 163 5.65 4.35 -8.61
N ILE A 164 4.38 4.62 -8.27
CA ILE A 164 3.58 3.72 -7.43
C ILE A 164 3.19 2.46 -8.22
N ASN A 165 2.72 2.61 -9.45
CA ASN A 165 2.29 1.52 -10.32
C ASN A 165 3.45 0.89 -11.10
N SER A 166 4.67 0.92 -10.56
CA SER A 166 5.97 0.54 -11.13
C SER A 166 6.07 -0.76 -11.97
N PHE A 167 4.99 -1.53 -12.09
CA PHE A 167 4.71 -2.46 -13.19
C PHE A 167 4.73 -1.81 -14.60
N MET A 168 4.53 -0.49 -14.72
CA MET A 168 4.61 0.21 -16.01
C MET A 168 5.99 0.75 -16.36
N VAL A 169 7.00 0.71 -15.47
CA VAL A 169 8.39 0.96 -15.88
C VAL A 169 8.87 -0.18 -16.79
N TRP A 170 8.45 -1.42 -16.54
CA TRP A 170 8.73 -2.55 -17.41
C TRP A 170 7.96 -2.49 -18.73
N ARG A 171 6.68 -2.06 -18.72
CA ARG A 171 5.91 -1.86 -19.96
C ARG A 171 6.30 -0.62 -20.76
N ALA A 172 6.57 0.53 -20.15
CA ALA A 172 7.02 1.72 -20.87
C ALA A 172 8.37 1.48 -21.58
N HIS A 173 9.28 0.70 -20.98
CA HIS A 173 10.48 0.23 -21.67
C HIS A 173 10.18 -0.81 -22.75
N ALA A 174 9.24 -1.73 -22.54
CA ALA A 174 8.83 -2.70 -23.56
C ALA A 174 8.10 -2.03 -24.74
N ASP A 175 7.30 -1.00 -24.49
CA ASP A 175 6.56 -0.22 -25.47
C ASP A 175 7.51 0.76 -26.20
N CYS A 176 8.57 1.28 -25.55
CA CYS A 176 9.66 1.98 -26.27
C CYS A 176 10.45 1.02 -27.17
N TYR A 177 10.70 -0.22 -26.74
CA TYR A 177 11.37 -1.25 -27.57
C TYR A 177 10.48 -1.80 -28.71
N CYS A 178 9.15 -1.76 -28.54
CA CYS A 178 8.19 -2.15 -29.56
C CYS A 178 7.77 -0.98 -30.47
N GLY A 179 7.87 0.27 -30.00
CA GLY A 179 7.57 1.48 -30.77
C GLY A 179 8.57 1.72 -31.89
N ASP A 180 9.86 1.51 -31.65
CA ASP A 180 10.90 1.64 -32.68
C ASP A 180 10.78 0.56 -33.77
N ARG A 181 10.36 -0.67 -33.43
CA ARG A 181 10.09 -1.72 -34.43
C ARG A 181 8.75 -1.57 -35.16
N GLY A 182 7.82 -0.80 -34.60
CA GLY A 182 6.52 -0.52 -35.20
C GLY A 182 6.56 0.63 -36.21
N ALA A 183 7.49 1.58 -36.06
CA ALA A 183 7.73 2.63 -37.05
C ALA A 183 8.35 2.07 -38.33
N ASP A 184 9.28 1.11 -38.22
CA ASP A 184 9.92 0.47 -39.38
C ASP A 184 8.97 -0.42 -40.21
N ILE A 185 7.82 -0.83 -39.65
CA ILE A 185 6.80 -1.62 -40.38
C ILE A 185 5.73 -0.72 -41.04
N MET A 186 5.64 0.55 -40.66
CA MET A 186 4.59 1.46 -41.15
C MET A 186 4.98 2.26 -42.41
N ASP A 187 6.22 2.17 -42.89
CA ASP A 187 6.62 2.74 -44.19
C ASP A 187 6.32 1.81 -45.39
N GLY A 188 5.69 0.65 -45.16
CA GLY A 188 5.46 -0.37 -46.19
C GLY A 188 4.02 -0.56 -46.67
N ASP A 189 3.01 0.11 -46.09
CA ASP A 189 1.59 -0.30 -46.30
C ASP A 189 0.62 0.88 -46.54
N GLU A 190 1.06 1.87 -47.33
CA GLU A 190 0.22 2.97 -47.84
C GLU A 190 -0.75 2.52 -48.96
N GLN A 191 -1.43 1.39 -48.78
CA GLN A 191 -2.36 0.86 -49.78
C GLN A 191 -3.53 0.03 -49.24
N ASN A 192 -3.88 0.12 -47.94
CA ASN A 192 -5.05 -0.58 -47.40
C ASN A 192 -6.24 0.38 -47.12
N PRO A 193 -7.32 0.36 -47.93
CA PRO A 193 -8.47 1.26 -47.82
C PRO A 193 -9.45 0.96 -46.66
N ALA A 194 -9.09 0.10 -45.70
CA ALA A 194 -10.01 -0.38 -44.65
C ALA A 194 -10.02 0.42 -43.32
N ARG A 195 -9.31 1.55 -43.20
CA ARG A 195 -9.18 2.30 -41.92
C ARG A 195 -10.21 3.41 -41.67
N GLY A 196 -11.24 3.56 -42.50
CA GLY A 196 -12.24 4.62 -42.38
C GLY A 196 -13.37 4.43 -41.35
N ILE A 197 -13.33 3.39 -40.50
CA ILE A 197 -14.53 2.99 -39.69
C ILE A 197 -14.35 3.18 -38.17
N TYR A 198 -13.15 3.47 -37.67
CA TYR A 198 -12.89 3.58 -36.22
C TYR A 198 -12.44 4.98 -35.75
N SER A 199 -12.78 6.05 -36.47
CA SER A 199 -12.70 7.41 -35.92
C SER A 199 -14.00 7.75 -35.18
N GLY A 200 -14.17 7.13 -34.02
CA GLY A 200 -15.26 7.40 -33.08
C GLY A 200 -14.75 8.25 -31.90
N ASP A 201 -15.36 9.42 -31.77
CA ASP A 201 -15.19 10.49 -30.79
C ASP A 201 -15.32 10.01 -29.32
N TRP A 202 -14.30 10.26 -28.48
CA TRP A 202 -14.28 9.88 -27.05
C TRP A 202 -14.33 11.08 -26.09
N ARG A 203 -14.96 12.19 -26.50
CA ARG A 203 -15.24 13.33 -25.61
C ARG A 203 -16.74 13.54 -25.45
N GLN A 204 -17.36 12.78 -24.54
CA GLN A 204 -18.47 13.22 -23.68
C GLN A 204 -18.38 12.54 -22.32
#